data_AF-A0A970PYG1-F1
#
_entry.id   AF-A0A970PYG1-F1
#
_cell.length_a   1.000
_cell.length_b   1.000
_cell.length_c   1.000
_cell.angle_alpha   90.00
_cell.angle_beta   90.00
_cell.angle_gamma   90.00
#
_symmetry.space_group_name_H-M   'P 1'
#
loop_
_entity.id
_entity.type
_entity.pdbx_description
1 polymer ?
#
loop_
_entity_poly.entity_id
_entity_poly.type
_entity_poly.pdbx_seq_one_letter_code
_entity_poly.pdbx_strand_id
1 'polypeptide(L)'
;MGGSIIPDGSYTIQARSLNALGEELASQTYDFKLANQQNSGLKITVNKPDASIAAGAQVAVYHRYYHNKYDQIVYERVWEGSADIKGQVIVPGSLAKDGNDYVVTALGTEPNFFYYQMLRSPGNYTLVVL
;
A
#
# COMPACT_ATOMS: atom_id res chain seq x y z
N MET A 1 15.59 20.00 14.95
CA MET A 1 14.57 19.10 15.51
C MET A 1 14.97 17.67 15.18
N GLY A 2 15.53 16.94 16.13
CA GLY A 2 16.01 15.58 15.91
C GLY A 2 14.85 14.59 16.04
N GLY A 3 14.33 14.11 14.90
CA GLY A 3 13.36 13.02 14.91
C GLY A 3 14.06 11.72 15.28
N SER A 4 13.69 11.14 16.42
CA SER A 4 14.06 9.75 16.74
C SER A 4 13.46 8.83 15.68
N ILE A 5 14.29 7.98 15.07
CA ILE A 5 13.80 6.88 14.23
C ILE A 5 13.01 5.94 15.14
N ILE A 6 11.77 5.62 14.75
CA ILE A 6 10.93 4.65 15.45
C ILE A 6 11.30 3.25 14.91
N PRO A 7 11.74 2.30 15.74
CA PRO A 7 12.13 0.96 15.29
C PRO A 7 10.98 0.15 14.67
N ASP A 8 11.31 -0.90 13.93
CA ASP A 8 10.30 -1.87 13.45
C ASP A 8 9.57 -2.50 14.65
N GLY A 9 8.27 -2.72 14.55
CA GLY A 9 7.48 -3.28 15.63
C GLY A 9 5.98 -3.13 15.46
N SER A 10 5.22 -3.68 16.40
CA SER A 10 3.79 -3.42 16.52
C SER A 10 3.56 -2.19 17.40
N TYR A 11 2.69 -1.30 16.95
CA TYR A 11 2.39 -0.03 17.58
C TYR A 11 0.88 0.13 17.72
N THR A 12 0.48 0.77 18.81
CA THR A 12 -0.89 1.23 19.02
C THR A 12 -0.86 2.75 19.10
N ILE A 13 -1.60 3.43 18.24
CA ILE A 13 -1.92 4.85 18.44
C ILE A 13 -3.22 4.95 19.23
N GLN A 14 -3.24 5.83 20.24
CA GLN A 14 -4.45 6.15 21.00
C GLN A 14 -4.80 7.61 20.78
N ALA A 15 -6.01 7.86 20.27
CA ALA A 15 -6.64 9.16 20.26
C ALA A 15 -7.53 9.27 21.50
N ARG A 16 -7.43 10.39 22.24
CA ARG A 16 -8.26 10.67 23.42
C ARG A 16 -8.91 12.04 23.25
N SER A 17 -10.20 12.14 23.57
CA SER A 17 -10.88 13.42 23.76
C SER A 17 -10.92 13.74 25.24
N LEU A 18 -10.58 14.98 25.59
CA LEU A 18 -10.57 15.47 26.97
C LEU A 18 -11.55 16.64 27.10
N ASN A 19 -12.21 16.77 28.25
CA ASN A 19 -12.98 17.97 28.57
C ASN A 19 -12.06 19.13 29.02
N ALA A 20 -12.64 20.29 29.33
CA ALA A 20 -11.89 21.47 29.76
C ALA A 20 -11.15 21.29 31.11
N LEU A 21 -11.52 20.27 31.89
CA LEU A 21 -10.88 19.91 33.16
C LEU A 21 -9.78 18.84 32.96
N GLY A 22 -9.56 18.38 31.73
CA GLY A 22 -8.58 17.34 31.40
C GLY A 22 -9.08 15.90 31.60
N GLU A 23 -10.36 15.71 31.88
CA GLU A 23 -10.96 14.38 32.05
C GLU A 23 -11.25 13.74 30.68
N GLU A 24 -10.96 12.45 30.54
CA GLU A 24 -11.20 11.72 29.30
C GLU A 24 -12.71 11.52 29.06
N LEU A 25 -13.18 11.98 27.90
CA LEU A 25 -14.56 11.81 27.44
C LEU A 25 -14.72 10.56 26.56
N ALA A 26 -13.71 10.26 25.75
CA ALA A 26 -13.65 9.07 24.91
C ALA A 26 -12.21 8.77 24.48
N SER A 27 -11.97 7.53 24.09
CA SER A 27 -10.73 7.14 23.41
C SER A 27 -10.95 6.10 22.32
N GLN A 28 -10.06 6.12 21.33
CA GLN A 28 -10.02 5.16 20.24
C GLN A 28 -8.57 4.72 20.04
N THR A 29 -8.38 3.42 19.83
CA THR A 29 -7.07 2.85 19.50
C THR A 29 -7.04 2.37 18.06
N TYR A 30 -5.84 2.38 17.47
CA TYR A 30 -5.57 1.76 16.18
C TYR A 30 -4.21 1.08 16.22
N ASP A 31 -4.22 -0.23 15.98
CA ASP A 31 -3.03 -1.06 15.96
C ASP A 31 -2.46 -1.11 14.53
N PHE A 32 -1.14 -0.97 14.41
CA PHE A 32 -0.43 -1.12 13.15
C PHE A 32 0.96 -1.73 13.37
N LYS A 33 1.57 -2.24 12.30
CA LYS A 33 2.93 -2.75 12.31
C LYS A 33 3.82 -1.82 11.50
N LEU A 34 4.85 -1.27 12.13
CA LEU A 34 5.90 -0.51 11.47
C LEU A 34 7.01 -1.46 11.03
N ALA A 35 7.41 -1.36 9.77
CA ALA A 35 8.61 -2.00 9.25
C ALA A 35 9.39 -0.97 8.43
N ASN A 36 10.54 -0.53 8.94
CA ASN A 36 11.42 0.42 8.26
C ASN A 36 12.08 -0.22 7.03
N GLN A 37 12.20 -1.55 7.02
CA GLN A 37 12.61 -2.32 5.85
C GLN A 37 11.55 -3.35 5.50
N GLN A 38 11.00 -3.23 4.29
CA GLN A 38 10.05 -4.19 3.77
C GLN A 38 10.81 -5.42 3.25
N ASN A 39 10.80 -6.50 4.01
CA ASN A 39 11.42 -7.77 3.62
C ASN A 39 10.49 -8.69 2.81
N SER A 40 9.21 -8.33 2.70
CA SER A 40 8.16 -9.14 2.06
C SER A 40 7.02 -8.27 1.54
N GLY A 41 6.28 -8.73 0.53
CA GLY A 41 5.21 -7.96 -0.10
C GLY A 41 5.68 -7.03 -1.22
N LEU A 42 4.82 -6.07 -1.58
CA LEU A 42 5.08 -5.15 -2.69
C LEU A 42 5.29 -3.73 -2.17
N LYS A 43 6.34 -3.07 -2.65
CA LYS A 43 6.49 -1.62 -2.59
C LYS A 43 6.33 -1.07 -3.99
N ILE A 44 5.35 -0.22 -4.19
CA ILE A 44 5.01 0.33 -5.50
C ILE A 44 5.17 1.83 -5.43
N THR A 45 5.97 2.40 -6.31
CA THR A 45 6.03 3.85 -6.56
C THR A 45 5.27 4.13 -7.84
N VAL A 46 4.37 5.11 -7.82
CA VAL A 46 3.61 5.54 -9.00
C VAL A 46 4.08 6.93 -9.40
N ASN A 47 4.57 7.04 -10.64
CA ASN A 47 4.90 8.31 -11.25
C ASN A 47 3.88 8.65 -12.32
N LYS A 48 3.60 9.93 -12.49
CA LYS A 48 2.80 10.46 -13.59
C LYS A 48 3.55 10.29 -14.91
N PRO A 49 2.87 10.43 -16.06
CA PRO A 49 3.50 10.40 -17.38
C PRO A 49 4.65 11.40 -17.58
N ASP A 50 4.62 12.53 -16.87
CA ASP A 50 5.69 13.55 -16.88
C ASP A 50 6.83 13.24 -15.90
N ALA A 51 6.88 12.01 -15.38
CA ALA A 51 7.81 11.50 -14.37
C ALA A 51 7.72 12.15 -12.98
N SER A 52 6.75 13.05 -12.74
CA SER A 52 6.51 13.59 -11.40
C SER A 52 5.76 12.59 -10.51
N ILE A 53 5.75 12.83 -9.20
CA ILE A 53 5.13 11.92 -8.22
C ILE A 53 3.61 11.89 -8.38
N ALA A 54 3.01 10.70 -8.43
CA ALA A 54 1.57 10.53 -8.49
C ALA A 54 0.94 10.34 -7.09
N ALA A 55 1.02 11.37 -6.25
CA ALA A 55 0.36 11.37 -4.95
C ALA A 55 -1.16 11.22 -5.10
N GLY A 56 -1.79 10.38 -4.27
CA GLY A 56 -3.23 10.12 -4.32
C GLY A 56 -3.70 9.21 -5.46
N ALA A 57 -2.79 8.68 -6.30
CA ALA A 57 -3.16 7.72 -7.34
C ALA A 57 -3.85 6.50 -6.73
N GLN A 58 -5.00 6.09 -7.28
CA GLN A 58 -5.72 4.91 -6.83
C GLN A 58 -5.01 3.67 -7.37
N VAL A 59 -4.68 2.74 -6.48
CA VAL A 59 -3.96 1.51 -6.79
C VAL A 59 -4.79 0.31 -6.33
N ALA A 60 -4.91 -0.71 -7.17
CA ALA A 60 -5.51 -1.98 -6.81
C ALA A 60 -4.55 -3.14 -7.15
N VAL A 61 -4.52 -4.15 -6.29
CA VAL A 61 -3.64 -5.31 -6.42
C VAL A 61 -4.46 -6.59 -6.45
N TYR A 62 -4.24 -7.39 -7.48
CA TYR A 62 -4.96 -8.62 -7.74
C TYR A 62 -4.00 -9.80 -7.78
N HIS A 63 -4.22 -10.80 -6.92
CA HIS A 63 -3.49 -12.06 -6.98
C HIS A 63 -3.93 -12.84 -8.21
N ARG A 64 -2.98 -13.15 -9.10
CA ARG A 64 -3.21 -13.95 -10.30
C ARG A 64 -2.80 -15.40 -10.03
N TYR A 65 -3.76 -16.32 -10.05
CA TYR A 65 -3.47 -17.73 -9.86
C TYR A 65 -4.39 -18.62 -10.70
N TYR A 66 -3.96 -19.86 -10.93
CA TYR A 66 -4.77 -20.86 -11.61
C TYR A 66 -5.75 -21.51 -10.63
N HIS A 67 -7.04 -21.49 -10.94
CA HIS A 67 -8.07 -22.07 -10.09
C HIS A 67 -8.52 -23.43 -10.62
N ASN A 68 -8.00 -24.52 -10.05
CA ASN A 68 -8.24 -25.90 -10.51
C ASN A 68 -9.72 -26.27 -10.70
N LYS A 69 -10.63 -25.78 -9.84
CA LYS A 69 -12.08 -26.05 -9.97
C LYS A 69 -12.71 -25.46 -11.24
N TYR A 70 -12.20 -24.33 -11.70
CA TYR A 70 -12.76 -23.58 -12.83
C TYR A 70 -11.88 -23.70 -14.08
N ASP A 71 -10.76 -24.42 -13.98
CA ASP A 71 -9.79 -24.64 -15.05
C ASP A 71 -9.37 -23.34 -15.77
N GLN A 72 -9.18 -22.26 -15.00
CA GLN A 72 -8.90 -20.93 -15.54
C GLN A 72 -8.06 -20.08 -14.60
N ILE A 73 -7.44 -19.03 -15.14
CA ILE A 73 -6.78 -17.98 -14.35
C ILE A 73 -7.85 -17.10 -13.69
N VAL A 74 -7.69 -16.86 -12.39
CA VAL A 74 -8.54 -15.98 -11.60
C VAL A 74 -7.70 -14.81 -11.06
N TYR A 75 -8.36 -13.67 -10.92
CA TYR A 75 -7.80 -12.45 -10.33
C TYR A 75 -8.59 -12.11 -9.07
N GLU A 76 -7.97 -12.30 -7.91
CA GLU A 76 -8.56 -11.97 -6.61
C GLU A 76 -7.99 -10.64 -6.11
N ARG A 77 -8.84 -9.63 -5.87
CA ARG A 77 -8.38 -8.35 -5.31
C ARG A 77 -7.97 -8.57 -3.85
N VAL A 78 -6.68 -8.38 -3.56
CA VAL A 78 -6.10 -8.56 -2.22
C VAL A 78 -5.85 -7.24 -1.50
N TRP A 79 -5.79 -6.12 -2.23
CA TRP A 79 -5.55 -4.80 -1.66
C TRP A 79 -6.07 -3.71 -2.59
N GLU A 80 -6.53 -2.61 -2.00
CA GLU A 80 -6.86 -1.36 -2.70
C GLU A 80 -6.59 -0.15 -1.79
N GLY A 81 -6.23 0.97 -2.40
CA GLY A 81 -5.98 2.21 -1.68
C GLY A 81 -5.29 3.26 -2.54
N SER A 82 -5.01 4.41 -1.95
CA SER A 82 -4.36 5.52 -2.63
C SER A 82 -2.87 5.59 -2.30
N ALA A 83 -2.06 6.00 -3.28
CA ALA A 83 -0.65 6.29 -3.07
C ALA A 83 -0.46 7.48 -2.13
N ASP A 84 0.55 7.41 -1.26
CA ASP A 84 0.86 8.45 -0.28
C ASP A 84 1.40 9.75 -0.94
N ILE A 85 1.81 10.73 -0.13
CA ILE A 85 2.36 12.00 -0.61
C ILE A 85 3.66 11.85 -1.43
N LYS A 86 4.33 10.69 -1.34
CA LYS A 86 5.52 10.33 -2.12
C LYS A 86 5.17 9.43 -3.31
N GLY A 87 3.88 9.23 -3.61
CA GLY A 87 3.40 8.35 -4.67
C GLY A 87 3.64 6.88 -4.36
N GLN A 88 3.75 6.50 -3.07
CA GLN A 88 4.09 5.14 -2.66
C GLN A 88 2.88 4.39 -2.11
N VAL A 89 2.82 3.10 -2.43
CA VAL A 89 1.93 2.11 -1.85
C VAL A 89 2.78 0.98 -1.30
N ILE A 90 2.48 0.56 -0.08
CA ILE A 90 3.09 -0.59 0.58
C ILE A 90 2.01 -1.64 0.82
N VAL A 91 2.13 -2.78 0.16
CA VAL A 91 1.25 -3.94 0.37
C VAL A 91 2.01 -4.97 1.21
N PRO A 92 1.53 -5.30 2.43
CA PRO A 92 2.23 -6.22 3.31
C PRO A 92 2.24 -7.65 2.75
N GLY A 93 3.27 -8.43 3.08
CA GLY A 93 3.39 -9.84 2.69
C GLY A 93 2.26 -10.76 3.15
N SER A 94 1.49 -10.36 4.18
CA SER A 94 0.28 -11.08 4.58
C SER A 94 -0.81 -11.05 3.51
N LEU A 95 -0.83 -10.02 2.66
CA LEU A 95 -1.74 -9.85 1.52
C LEU A 95 -1.04 -10.20 0.19
N ALA A 96 0.16 -9.64 -0.02
CA ALA A 96 1.01 -9.90 -1.17
C ALA A 96 2.09 -10.96 -0.84
N LYS A 97 1.67 -12.21 -0.64
CA LYS A 97 2.56 -13.33 -0.28
C LYS A 97 3.72 -13.51 -1.25
N ASP A 98 4.90 -13.78 -0.70
CA ASP A 98 6.13 -14.01 -1.45
C ASP A 98 6.00 -15.20 -2.40
N GLY A 99 6.57 -15.09 -3.60
CA GLY A 99 6.49 -16.12 -4.62
C GLY A 99 5.16 -16.15 -5.37
N ASN A 100 4.29 -15.14 -5.24
CA ASN A 100 3.08 -15.00 -6.05
C ASN A 100 3.19 -13.85 -7.06
N ASP A 101 2.41 -13.97 -8.14
CA ASP A 101 2.28 -12.94 -9.17
C ASP A 101 1.02 -12.11 -8.94
N TYR A 102 1.16 -10.80 -9.13
CA TYR A 102 0.13 -9.82 -8.89
C TYR A 102 -0.06 -8.93 -10.11
N VAL A 103 -1.31 -8.77 -10.53
CA VAL A 103 -1.67 -7.66 -11.43
C VAL A 103 -1.90 -6.44 -10.58
N VAL A 104 -1.17 -5.37 -10.85
CA VAL A 104 -1.32 -4.08 -10.19
C VAL A 104 -1.85 -3.09 -11.20
N THR A 105 -2.91 -2.38 -10.83
CA THR A 105 -3.43 -1.24 -11.58
C THR A 105 -3.18 0.05 -10.81
N ALA A 106 -2.92 1.14 -11.51
CA ALA A 106 -2.79 2.47 -10.94
C ALA A 106 -3.47 3.50 -11.84
N LEU A 107 -4.27 4.40 -11.27
CA LEU A 107 -4.92 5.48 -12.00
C LEU A 107 -4.84 6.80 -11.24
N GLY A 108 -4.80 7.90 -11.98
CA GLY A 108 -4.76 9.25 -11.42
C GLY A 108 -5.28 10.28 -12.40
N THR A 109 -5.57 11.46 -11.88
CA THR A 109 -6.05 12.63 -12.61
C THR A 109 -5.01 13.74 -12.47
N GLU A 110 -4.67 14.44 -13.55
CA GLU A 110 -3.64 15.50 -13.63
C GLU A 110 -2.16 15.07 -13.78
N PRO A 111 -1.72 14.69 -15.01
CA PRO A 111 -2.56 14.37 -16.16
C PRO A 111 -3.26 13.02 -15.93
N ASN A 112 -4.32 12.74 -16.69
CA ASN A 112 -5.02 11.46 -16.56
C ASN A 112 -4.11 10.32 -17.01
N PHE A 113 -4.01 9.27 -16.20
CA PHE A 113 -3.27 8.06 -16.56
C PHE A 113 -3.93 6.81 -16.00
N PHE A 114 -3.66 5.69 -16.66
CA PHE A 114 -3.98 4.34 -16.19
C PHE A 114 -2.82 3.42 -16.56
N TYR A 115 -2.27 2.73 -15.57
CA TYR A 115 -1.22 1.71 -15.75
C TYR A 115 -1.74 0.36 -15.26
N TYR A 116 -1.25 -0.70 -15.92
CA TYR A 116 -1.36 -2.05 -15.40
C TYR A 116 -0.03 -2.78 -15.61
N GLN A 117 0.43 -3.52 -14.61
CA GLN A 117 1.65 -4.31 -14.71
C GLN A 117 1.56 -5.59 -13.87
N MET A 118 2.27 -6.63 -14.30
CA MET A 118 2.45 -7.85 -13.53
C MET A 118 3.71 -7.75 -12.67
N LEU A 119 3.56 -7.86 -11.36
CA LEU A 119 4.63 -7.75 -10.37
C LEU A 119 4.75 -9.06 -9.58
N ARG A 120 5.97 -9.40 -9.16
CA ARG A 120 6.27 -10.58 -8.35
C ARG A 120 6.53 -10.15 -6.91
N SER A 121 5.91 -10.79 -5.93
CA SER A 121 6.28 -10.54 -4.52
C SER A 121 7.45 -11.45 -4.10
N PRO A 122 8.39 -10.99 -3.26
CA PRO A 122 8.53 -9.61 -2.81
C PRO A 122 9.25 -8.74 -3.85
N GLY A 123 8.99 -7.43 -3.84
CA GLY A 123 9.72 -6.54 -4.74
C GLY A 123 9.40 -5.05 -4.60
N ASN A 124 10.34 -4.23 -5.07
CA ASN A 124 10.23 -2.78 -5.17
C ASN A 124 10.07 -2.41 -6.65
N TYR A 125 8.96 -1.78 -7.00
CA TYR A 125 8.57 -1.49 -8.38
C TYR A 125 8.23 -0.03 -8.57
N THR A 126 8.43 0.46 -9.78
CA THR A 126 7.99 1.78 -10.22
C THR A 126 7.05 1.61 -11.40
N LEU A 127 5.83 2.12 -11.28
CA LEU A 127 4.86 2.19 -12.37
C LEU A 127 5.01 3.53 -13.08
N VAL A 128 5.32 3.44 -14.36
CA VAL A 128 5.52 4.56 -15.31
C VAL A 128 4.95 4.17 -16.67
N VAL A 129 4.86 5.12 -17.60
CA VAL A 129 4.64 4.82 -19.02
C VAL A 129 5.78 3.93 -19.53
N LEU A 130 5.43 2.83 -20.18
CA LEU A 130 6.37 1.94 -20.90
C LEU A 130 6.78 2.55 -22.24
#